data_AF-A0A7V2SKU5-F1
#
_entry.id   AF-A0A7V2SKU5-F1
#
_cell.length_a   1.000
_cell.length_b   1.000
_cell.length_c   1.000
_cell.angle_alpha   90.00
_cell.angle_beta   90.00
_cell.angle_gamma   90.00
#
_symmetry.space_group_name_H-M   'P 1'
#
loop_
_entity.id
_entity.type
_entity.pdbx_description
1 polymer ?
#
loop_
_entity_poly.entity_id
_entity_poly.type
_entity_poly.pdbx_seq_one_letter_code
_entity_poly.pdbx_strand_id
1 'polypeptide(L)'
;MPEMETTDVSMLETKIAGPGTAPPADINAAMDEFLGVFDDFKQANDQRLDEIEKRMSADILTTQKVERINAALDTQKQNLDNLILKAGRPQLSGDNSKTLMTDETEHKSAFDAYVRKGNTGPLLSFEAKSL
;
A
#
# COMPACT_ATOMS: atom_id res chain seq x y z
N MET A 1 -15.41 -18.27 43.50
CA MET A 1 -14.44 -17.39 42.83
C MET A 1 -13.56 -18.28 41.96
N PRO A 2 -13.72 -18.30 40.62
CA PRO A 2 -12.75 -18.92 39.73
C PRO A 2 -11.74 -17.87 39.24
N GLU A 3 -10.49 -18.31 39.16
CA GLU A 3 -9.27 -17.52 38.95
C GLU A 3 -9.22 -16.91 37.54
N MET A 4 -8.85 -15.63 37.45
CA MET A 4 -8.63 -14.96 36.16
C MET A 4 -7.30 -15.44 35.57
N GLU A 5 -7.41 -16.27 34.54
CA GLU A 5 -6.33 -16.66 33.64
C GLU A 5 -5.70 -15.40 33.04
N THR A 6 -4.48 -15.09 33.49
CA THR A 6 -3.70 -13.97 32.96
C THR A 6 -3.25 -14.34 31.56
N THR A 7 -4.01 -13.87 30.57
CA THR A 7 -3.66 -14.03 29.16
C THR A 7 -2.40 -13.20 28.95
N ASP A 8 -1.27 -13.88 28.73
CA ASP A 8 0.01 -13.27 28.42
C ASP A 8 -0.10 -12.54 27.09
N VAL A 9 -0.30 -11.22 27.17
CA VAL A 9 -0.53 -10.32 26.03
C VAL A 9 0.76 -10.08 25.23
N SER A 10 1.89 -10.70 25.62
CA SER A 10 3.18 -10.58 24.92
C SER A 10 3.18 -11.19 23.51
N MET A 11 2.24 -12.10 23.19
CA MET A 11 2.13 -12.70 21.86
C MET A 11 1.55 -11.76 20.77
N LEU A 12 1.11 -10.55 21.12
CA LEU A 12 0.50 -9.60 20.18
C LEU A 12 1.47 -8.52 19.68
N GLU A 13 2.76 -8.59 20.01
CA GLU A 13 3.75 -7.71 19.39
C GLU A 13 3.89 -8.02 17.89
N THR A 14 3.35 -7.14 17.05
CA THR A 14 3.69 -7.09 15.63
C THR A 14 5.10 -6.53 15.50
N LYS A 15 6.11 -7.38 15.68
CA LYS A 15 7.46 -7.07 15.23
C LYS A 15 7.41 -6.99 13.71
N ILE A 16 7.25 -5.76 13.24
CA ILE A 16 7.80 -5.32 11.94
C ILE A 16 9.20 -5.92 11.89
N ALA A 17 9.41 -6.86 10.97
CA ALA A 17 10.67 -7.48 10.58
C ALA A 17 11.83 -7.33 11.59
N GLY A 18 12.22 -8.42 12.25
CA GLY A 18 13.36 -8.44 13.17
C GLY A 18 14.62 -7.73 12.61
N PRO A 19 15.48 -7.17 13.49
CA PRO A 19 16.65 -6.41 13.07
C PRO A 19 17.54 -7.29 12.19
N GLY A 20 17.59 -7.01 10.89
CA GLY A 20 18.39 -7.77 9.92
C GLY A 20 17.70 -8.11 8.60
N THR A 21 16.39 -7.93 8.47
CA THR A 21 15.71 -8.11 7.18
C THR A 21 15.79 -6.80 6.38
N ALA A 22 16.63 -6.77 5.35
CA ALA A 22 16.73 -5.62 4.46
C ALA A 22 15.34 -5.32 3.86
N PRO A 23 14.96 -4.04 3.71
CA PRO A 23 13.73 -3.70 3.01
C PRO A 23 13.75 -4.36 1.62
N PRO A 24 12.60 -4.90 1.15
CA PRO A 24 12.51 -5.41 -0.21
C PRO A 24 13.03 -4.37 -1.20
N ALA A 25 13.78 -4.82 -2.22
CA ALA A 25 14.47 -3.95 -3.18
C ALA A 25 13.55 -2.88 -3.80
N ASP A 26 12.26 -3.19 -3.94
CA ASP A 26 11.22 -2.28 -4.42
C ASP A 26 11.03 -1.04 -3.52
N ILE A 27 11.21 -1.18 -2.20
CA ILE A 27 11.13 -0.05 -1.25
C ILE A 27 12.36 0.87 -1.41
N ASN A 28 13.55 0.30 -1.60
CA ASN A 28 14.76 1.12 -1.80
C ASN A 28 14.68 1.90 -3.12
N ALA A 29 14.23 1.26 -4.20
CA ALA A 29 14.06 1.94 -5.48
C ALA A 29 13.00 3.07 -5.40
N ALA A 30 11.88 2.83 -4.72
CA ALA A 30 10.86 3.85 -4.51
C ALA A 30 11.35 4.99 -3.60
N MET A 31 12.23 4.72 -2.63
CA MET A 31 12.86 5.74 -1.79
C MET A 31 13.83 6.59 -2.60
N ASP A 32 14.65 6.00 -3.46
CA ASP A 32 15.57 6.73 -4.34
C ASP A 32 14.81 7.66 -5.29
N GLU A 33 13.71 7.19 -5.87
CA GLU A 33 12.83 8.01 -6.72
C GLU A 33 12.23 9.20 -5.93
N PHE A 34 11.75 8.95 -4.70
CA PHE A 34 11.23 9.98 -3.81
C PHE A 34 12.29 11.05 -3.48
N LEU A 35 13.54 10.63 -3.22
CA LEU A 35 14.64 11.55 -2.94
C LEU A 35 14.99 12.41 -4.16
N GLY A 36 14.94 11.85 -5.37
CA GLY A 36 15.14 12.61 -6.61
C GLY A 36 14.09 13.70 -6.80
N VAL A 37 12.80 13.37 -6.63
CA VAL A 37 11.70 14.35 -6.74
C VAL A 37 11.77 15.39 -5.61
N PHE A 38 12.24 15.01 -4.42
CA PHE A 38 12.45 15.94 -3.32
C PHE A 38 13.58 16.94 -3.59
N ASP A 39 14.66 16.51 -4.25
CA ASP A 39 15.73 17.42 -4.67
C ASP A 39 15.22 18.43 -5.73
N ASP A 40 14.43 17.97 -6.69
CA ASP A 40 13.76 18.85 -7.67
C ASP A 40 12.81 19.85 -6.99
N PHE A 41 12.08 19.40 -5.96
CA PHE A 41 11.22 20.27 -5.15
C PHE A 41 12.03 21.38 -4.47
N LYS A 42 13.13 21.03 -3.80
CA LYS A 42 14.01 22.01 -3.14
C LYS A 42 14.52 23.03 -4.15
N GLN A 43 15.06 22.58 -5.28
CA GLN A 43 15.59 23.49 -6.29
C GLN A 43 14.53 24.47 -6.83
N ALA A 44 13.30 23.99 -7.08
CA ALA A 44 12.20 24.83 -7.50
C ALA A 44 11.71 25.79 -6.39
N ASN A 45 11.76 25.35 -5.13
CA ASN A 45 11.37 26.16 -3.98
C ASN A 45 12.40 27.26 -3.70
N ASP A 46 13.69 26.94 -3.74
CA ASP A 46 14.79 27.89 -3.62
C ASP A 46 14.69 28.96 -4.70
N GLN A 47 14.41 28.57 -5.95
CA GLN A 47 14.16 29.52 -7.03
C GLN A 47 12.96 30.44 -6.73
N ARG A 48 11.86 29.87 -6.22
CA ARG A 48 10.66 30.64 -5.84
C ARG A 48 10.97 31.62 -4.70
N LEU A 49 11.74 31.21 -3.70
CA LEU A 49 12.16 32.05 -2.59
C LEU A 49 13.05 33.18 -3.07
N ASP A 50 14.04 32.89 -3.93
CA ASP A 50 14.89 33.88 -4.58
C ASP A 50 14.09 34.94 -5.34
N GLU A 51 13.04 34.54 -6.06
CA GLU A 51 12.14 35.44 -6.77
C GLU A 51 11.37 36.35 -5.79
N ILE A 52 10.85 35.79 -4.70
CA ILE A 52 10.17 36.55 -3.65
C ILE A 52 11.12 37.55 -2.99
N GLU A 53 12.35 37.14 -2.67
CA GLU A 53 13.34 38.01 -2.04
C GLU A 53 13.76 39.16 -2.97
N LYS A 54 13.98 38.87 -4.26
CA LYS A 54 14.43 39.88 -5.24
C LYS A 54 13.32 40.80 -5.72
N ARG A 55 12.09 40.31 -5.83
CA ARG A 55 10.98 41.00 -6.53
C ARG A 55 9.74 41.22 -5.66
N MET A 56 9.80 40.87 -4.37
CA MET A 56 8.67 40.87 -3.43
C MET A 56 7.47 40.00 -3.87
N SER A 57 7.61 39.22 -4.94
CA SER A 57 6.57 38.35 -5.49
C SER A 57 7.20 37.18 -6.25
N ALA A 58 6.61 36.00 -6.11
CA ALA A 58 6.99 34.82 -6.87
C ALA A 58 6.37 34.85 -8.27
N ASP A 59 7.07 34.31 -9.26
CA ASP A 59 6.46 34.04 -10.56
C ASP A 59 5.34 32.99 -10.40
N ILE A 60 4.24 33.20 -11.13
CA ILE A 60 3.12 32.26 -11.21
C ILE A 60 3.59 30.92 -11.78
N LEU A 61 4.47 30.93 -12.77
CA LEU A 61 4.99 29.70 -13.39
C LEU A 61 5.85 28.90 -12.41
N THR A 62 6.74 29.57 -11.66
CA THR A 62 7.58 28.94 -10.64
C THR A 62 6.71 28.40 -9.50
N THR A 63 5.70 29.15 -9.08
CA THR A 63 4.72 28.70 -8.06
C THR A 63 3.96 27.46 -8.52
N GLN A 64 3.43 27.45 -9.74
CA GLN A 64 2.76 26.27 -10.31
C GLN A 64 3.70 25.07 -10.46
N LYS A 65 4.98 25.30 -10.77
CA LYS A 65 5.98 24.22 -10.84
C LYS A 65 6.17 23.58 -9.47
N VAL A 66 6.34 24.37 -8.42
CA VAL A 66 6.47 23.88 -7.04
C VAL A 66 5.22 23.11 -6.62
N GLU A 67 4.02 23.62 -6.92
CA GLU A 67 2.76 22.93 -6.62
C GLU A 67 2.64 21.57 -7.35
N ARG A 68 3.01 21.50 -8.62
CA ARG A 68 3.00 20.22 -9.38
C ARG A 68 3.97 19.21 -8.79
N ILE A 69 5.17 19.64 -8.40
CA ILE A 69 6.15 18.74 -7.79
C ILE A 69 5.64 18.27 -6.41
N ASN A 70 5.02 19.16 -5.63
CA ASN A 70 4.45 18.79 -4.34
C ASN A 70 3.35 17.73 -4.48
N ALA A 71 2.46 17.88 -5.46
CA ALA A 71 1.42 16.87 -5.75
C ALA A 71 2.00 15.52 -6.19
N ALA A 72 3.10 15.53 -6.97
CA ALA A 72 3.82 14.32 -7.35
C ALA A 72 4.47 13.64 -6.12
N LEU A 73 5.07 14.44 -5.23
CA LEU A 73 5.69 13.98 -3.98
C LEU A 73 4.65 13.31 -3.05
N ASP A 74 3.46 13.90 -2.92
CA ASP A 74 2.35 13.32 -2.15
C ASP A 74 1.93 11.96 -2.71
N THR A 75 1.88 11.83 -4.04
CA THR A 75 1.53 10.57 -4.70
C THR A 75 2.60 9.50 -4.45
N GLN A 76 3.89 9.86 -4.56
CA GLN A 76 4.99 8.94 -4.29
C GLN A 76 5.03 8.51 -2.83
N LYS A 77 4.78 9.43 -1.88
CA LYS A 77 4.65 9.11 -0.46
C LYS A 77 3.55 8.07 -0.22
N GLN A 78 2.36 8.27 -0.80
CA GLN A 78 1.26 7.31 -0.68
C GLN A 78 1.63 5.93 -1.24
N ASN A 79 2.36 5.89 -2.36
CA ASN A 79 2.83 4.62 -2.93
C ASN A 79 3.82 3.91 -2.01
N LEU A 80 4.76 4.65 -1.41
CA LEU A 80 5.70 4.13 -0.41
C LEU A 80 4.98 3.60 0.83
N ASP A 81 4.03 4.36 1.39
CA ASP A 81 3.24 3.94 2.54
C ASP A 81 2.48 2.64 2.23
N ASN A 82 1.91 2.51 1.03
CA ASN A 82 1.25 1.28 0.58
C ASN A 82 2.21 0.10 0.45
N LEU A 83 3.45 0.31 -0.01
CA LEU A 83 4.47 -0.73 -0.08
C LEU A 83 4.91 -1.17 1.32
N ILE A 84 5.13 -0.23 2.23
CA ILE A 84 5.48 -0.50 3.63
C ILE A 84 4.34 -1.27 4.31
N LEU A 85 3.09 -0.84 4.13
CA LEU A 85 1.92 -1.55 4.65
C LEU A 85 1.81 -2.97 4.09
N LYS A 86 2.06 -3.17 2.79
CA LYS A 86 2.08 -4.51 2.18
C LYS A 86 3.20 -5.38 2.76
N ALA A 87 4.39 -4.82 2.98
CA ALA A 87 5.53 -5.54 3.56
C ALA A 87 5.32 -5.87 5.05
N GLY A 88 4.62 -5.01 5.78
CA GLY A 88 4.31 -5.18 7.20
C GLY A 88 3.12 -6.11 7.48
N ARG A 89 2.35 -6.51 6.45
CA ARG A 89 1.27 -7.49 6.63
C ARG A 89 1.89 -8.84 7.03
N PRO A 90 1.53 -9.40 8.20
CA PRO A 90 1.91 -10.75 8.55
C PRO A 90 1.45 -11.69 7.44
N GLN A 91 2.36 -12.51 6.91
CA GLN A 91 1.98 -13.52 5.93
C GLN A 91 1.18 -14.61 6.65
N LEU A 92 -0.14 -14.38 6.79
CA LEU A 92 -1.05 -15.37 7.36
C LEU A 92 -1.26 -16.57 6.41
N SER A 93 -0.77 -16.48 5.18
CA SER A 93 -0.70 -17.59 4.24
C SER A 93 0.74 -18.05 4.04
N GLY A 94 1.19 -18.95 4.90
CA GLY A 94 2.15 -19.96 4.45
C GLY A 94 1.44 -20.87 3.44
N ASP A 95 1.99 -20.96 2.23
CA ASP A 95 1.68 -21.94 1.15
C ASP A 95 0.21 -22.07 0.65
N ASN A 96 -0.77 -21.46 1.32
CA ASN A 96 -2.20 -21.62 1.04
C ASN A 96 -2.84 -20.43 0.30
N SER A 97 -2.12 -19.31 0.13
CA SER A 97 -2.69 -18.11 -0.55
C SER A 97 -2.99 -18.33 -2.03
N LYS A 98 -2.21 -19.19 -2.71
CA LYS A 98 -2.45 -19.50 -4.11
C LYS A 98 -3.74 -20.32 -4.30
N THR A 99 -4.03 -21.21 -3.34
CA THR A 99 -5.25 -22.03 -3.30
C THR A 99 -6.48 -21.20 -2.95
N LEU A 100 -6.37 -20.25 -2.02
CA LEU A 100 -7.48 -19.37 -1.64
C LEU A 100 -7.84 -18.37 -2.75
N MET A 101 -6.85 -17.81 -3.46
CA MET A 101 -7.13 -16.92 -4.60
C MET A 101 -7.84 -17.66 -5.74
N THR A 102 -7.49 -18.93 -6.01
CA THR A 102 -8.20 -19.73 -7.03
C THR A 102 -9.64 -20.01 -6.63
N ASP A 103 -9.91 -20.42 -5.38
CA ASP A 103 -11.28 -20.68 -4.91
C ASP A 103 -12.13 -19.39 -5.01
N GLU A 104 -11.65 -18.23 -4.55
CA GLU A 104 -12.40 -16.96 -4.63
C GLU A 104 -12.73 -16.55 -6.08
N THR A 105 -11.81 -16.77 -7.02
CA THR A 105 -12.06 -16.49 -8.44
C THR A 105 -13.06 -17.45 -9.07
N GLU A 106 -13.05 -18.72 -8.65
CA GLU A 106 -13.98 -19.74 -9.12
C GLU A 106 -15.40 -19.48 -8.59
N HIS A 107 -15.55 -19.14 -7.30
CA HIS A 107 -16.84 -18.72 -6.71
C HIS A 107 -17.45 -17.53 -7.44
N LYS A 108 -16.64 -16.50 -7.73
CA LYS A 108 -17.09 -15.30 -8.46
C LYS A 108 -17.54 -15.63 -9.88
N SER A 109 -16.83 -16.53 -10.57
CA SER A 109 -17.19 -16.95 -11.93
C SER A 109 -18.47 -17.79 -11.98
N ALA A 110 -18.66 -18.69 -11.00
CA ALA A 110 -19.86 -19.50 -10.86
C ALA A 110 -21.08 -18.63 -10.53
N PHE A 111 -20.90 -17.61 -9.68
CA PHE A 111 -21.95 -16.63 -9.38
C PHE A 111 -22.35 -15.79 -10.60
N ASP A 112 -21.39 -15.27 -11.37
CA ASP A 112 -21.69 -14.50 -12.59
C ASP A 112 -22.42 -15.37 -13.65
N ALA A 113 -22.04 -16.65 -13.77
CA ALA A 113 -22.74 -17.61 -14.62
C ALA A 113 -24.16 -17.92 -14.14
N TYR A 114 -24.40 -17.99 -12.84
CA TYR A 114 -25.74 -18.13 -12.26
C TYR A 114 -26.60 -16.88 -12.55
N VAL A 115 -26.08 -15.68 -12.31
CA VAL A 115 -26.82 -14.42 -12.53
C VAL A 115 -27.16 -14.21 -14.01
N ARG A 116 -26.22 -14.49 -14.91
CA ARG A 116 -26.44 -14.23 -16.35
C ARG A 116 -27.17 -15.36 -17.08
N LYS A 117 -26.96 -16.61 -16.67
CA LYS A 117 -27.39 -17.80 -17.44
C LYS A 117 -28.31 -18.73 -16.63
N GLY A 118 -28.56 -18.44 -15.35
CA GLY A 118 -29.38 -19.27 -14.47
C GLY A 118 -28.74 -20.61 -14.11
N ASN A 119 -27.43 -20.79 -14.31
CA ASN A 119 -26.75 -22.07 -14.11
C ASN A 119 -26.45 -22.31 -12.62
N THR A 120 -27.21 -23.18 -11.96
CA THR A 120 -27.13 -23.47 -10.52
C THR A 120 -26.13 -24.55 -10.13
N GLY A 121 -25.75 -25.43 -11.07
CA GLY A 121 -24.89 -26.59 -10.81
C GLY A 121 -23.54 -26.27 -10.17
N PRO A 122 -22.69 -25.41 -10.79
CA PRO A 122 -21.39 -25.09 -10.22
C PRO A 122 -21.49 -24.32 -8.90
N LEU A 123 -22.47 -23.41 -8.76
CA LEU A 123 -22.65 -22.62 -7.55
C LEU A 123 -22.94 -23.50 -6.32
N LEU A 124 -23.82 -24.51 -6.46
CA LEU A 124 -24.17 -25.44 -5.38
C LEU A 124 -22.99 -26.35 -4.98
N SER A 125 -22.19 -26.81 -5.94
CA SER A 125 -21.00 -27.62 -5.62
C SER A 125 -19.94 -26.84 -4.85
N PHE A 126 -19.85 -25.53 -5.09
CA PHE A 126 -18.93 -24.66 -4.38
C PHE A 126 -19.45 -24.25 -2.99
N GLU A 127 -20.76 -24.04 -2.83
CA GLU A 127 -21.39 -23.79 -1.52
C GLU A 127 -21.23 -24.99 -0.56
N ALA A 128 -21.43 -26.22 -1.07
CA ALA A 128 -21.25 -27.44 -0.28
C ALA A 128 -19.79 -27.70 0.13
N LYS A 129 -18.81 -27.17 -0.61
CA LYS A 129 -17.38 -27.30 -0.32
C LYS A 129 -16.89 -26.29 0.72
N SER A 130 -17.68 -25.25 0.98
CA SER A 130 -17.33 -24.11 1.83
C SER A 130 -18.01 -24.11 3.21
N LEU A 131 -18.71 -25.21 3.56
CA LEU A 131 -19.44 -25.47 4.81
C LEU A 131 -18.67 -26.40 5.75
#